data_AF-A0A9P0D0K8-F1
#
_entry.id   AF-A0A9P0D0K8-F1
#
_cell.length_a   1.000
_cell.length_b   1.000
_cell.length_c   1.000
_cell.angle_alpha   90.00
_cell.angle_beta   90.00
_cell.angle_gamma   90.00
#
_symmetry.space_group_name_H-M   'P 1'
#
loop_
_entity.id
_entity.type
_entity.pdbx_description
1 polymer ?
#
loop_
_entity_poly.entity_id
_entity_poly.type
_entity_poly.pdbx_seq_one_letter_code
_entity_poly.pdbx_strand_id
1 'polypeptide(L)'
;MPWFPKKISELDMAQNVLMYGSDLDADHPGFKDPIYRKRREHFYKIAMNYKHGQPIPKVKYTPEEIKTWGTVLRELHKLYEKHACKEYLENWPQLVKYCGYREDNIPQLQDVSAFLKRKTGFQLRPVGGYLSARDFLAGLAFRVFHCTQYIRHSIDPFYTPEPDCCHELLGHMPLLANPSFAQFSQELGLASLGACQEDIDRLATLYFFTVEFGMAKQDGDLKVYGAGLLSSVAELKHAIASSDKVKRFDPDLTCQQECIITDYQLGYWYTDSFEEAKEKMRTFAEQIKRPFGIRYNPYTQSVEVLSNEKKITALVSELRGDLCIVNSALKKISARDSTLDMNRIASLLQKGLITENNGGTTNNENQKDNN
;
A
#
# COMPACT_ATOMS: atom_id res chain seq x y z
N MET A 1 -20.22 0.12 -15.24
CA MET A 1 -19.27 0.28 -14.12
C MET A 1 -18.66 -1.07 -13.83
N PRO A 2 -17.32 -1.18 -13.79
CA PRO A 2 -16.66 -2.45 -13.46
C PRO A 2 -17.12 -2.99 -12.11
N TRP A 3 -17.19 -4.31 -11.97
CA TRP A 3 -17.42 -4.95 -10.68
C TRP A 3 -16.26 -4.64 -9.72
N PHE A 4 -16.55 -4.53 -8.43
CA PHE A 4 -15.56 -4.41 -7.36
C PHE A 4 -16.09 -5.04 -6.07
N PRO A 5 -15.20 -5.57 -5.20
CA PRO A 5 -15.60 -6.19 -3.95
C PRO A 5 -16.20 -5.17 -2.97
N LYS A 6 -17.32 -5.53 -2.34
CA LYS A 6 -17.98 -4.76 -1.28
C LYS A 6 -17.77 -5.38 0.10
N LYS A 7 -17.35 -6.65 0.16
CA LYS A 7 -16.99 -7.36 1.39
C LYS A 7 -15.61 -7.98 1.23
N ILE A 8 -14.84 -8.06 2.31
CA ILE A 8 -13.49 -8.65 2.28
C ILE A 8 -13.47 -10.09 1.76
N SER A 9 -14.52 -10.88 2.01
CA SER A 9 -14.64 -12.25 1.50
C SER A 9 -14.75 -12.32 -0.03
N GLU A 10 -15.22 -11.25 -0.68
CA GLU A 10 -15.34 -11.18 -2.14
C GLU A 10 -13.98 -11.02 -2.83
N LEU A 11 -12.90 -10.75 -2.08
CA LEU A 11 -11.53 -10.83 -2.61
C LEU A 11 -11.17 -12.24 -3.06
N ASP A 12 -11.90 -13.28 -2.64
CA ASP A 12 -11.77 -14.64 -3.20
C ASP A 12 -12.10 -14.71 -4.70
N MET A 13 -12.81 -13.72 -5.23
CA MET A 13 -13.16 -13.60 -6.66
C MET A 13 -12.19 -12.68 -7.43
N ALA A 14 -11.37 -11.90 -6.73
CA ALA A 14 -10.43 -10.92 -7.30
C ALA A 14 -9.00 -11.47 -7.24
N GLN A 15 -8.74 -12.60 -7.92
CA GLN A 15 -7.48 -13.35 -7.89
C GLN A 15 -6.95 -13.64 -9.31
N ASN A 16 -7.17 -12.74 -10.27
CA ASN A 16 -6.72 -12.94 -11.65
C ASN A 16 -5.19 -12.81 -11.73
N VAL A 17 -4.50 -13.95 -11.71
CA VAL A 17 -3.04 -14.06 -11.89
C VAL A 17 -2.72 -13.99 -13.39
N LEU A 18 -1.92 -13.00 -13.78
CA LEU A 18 -1.54 -12.72 -15.16
C LEU A 18 -0.21 -13.36 -15.54
N MET A 19 0.77 -13.37 -14.63
CA MET A 19 2.14 -13.81 -14.90
C MET A 19 2.74 -14.54 -13.71
N TYR A 20 3.79 -15.34 -13.98
CA TYR A 20 4.59 -16.03 -12.97
C TYR A 20 3.79 -16.91 -12.01
N GLY A 21 2.74 -17.55 -12.53
CA GLY A 21 1.94 -18.55 -11.82
C GLY A 21 2.74 -19.85 -11.60
N SER A 22 2.28 -20.96 -12.18
CA SER A 22 3.06 -22.19 -12.21
C SER A 22 4.21 -22.17 -13.23
N ASP A 23 4.07 -21.35 -14.28
CA ASP A 23 5.01 -21.27 -15.38
C ASP A 23 5.96 -20.09 -15.23
N LEU A 24 7.21 -20.32 -15.65
CA LEU A 24 8.30 -19.35 -15.59
C LEU A 24 8.64 -18.90 -17.01
N ASP A 25 9.03 -17.64 -17.16
CA ASP A 25 9.52 -17.12 -18.43
C ASP A 25 10.86 -17.76 -18.83
N ALA A 26 11.17 -17.72 -20.13
CA ALA A 26 12.33 -18.43 -20.70
C ALA A 26 13.68 -17.92 -20.18
N ASP A 27 13.75 -16.65 -19.78
CA ASP A 27 14.91 -15.96 -19.19
C ASP A 27 14.97 -16.08 -17.66
N HIS A 28 13.93 -16.64 -17.03
CA HIS A 28 13.90 -16.84 -15.58
C HIS A 28 15.01 -17.82 -15.14
N PRO A 29 15.80 -17.53 -14.07
CA PRO A 29 16.93 -18.38 -13.67
C PRO A 29 16.56 -19.84 -13.37
N GLY A 30 15.35 -20.06 -12.86
CA GLY A 30 14.79 -21.39 -12.59
C GLY A 30 14.05 -22.06 -13.76
N PHE A 31 14.03 -21.48 -14.97
CA PHE A 31 13.22 -21.98 -16.09
C PHE A 31 13.53 -23.45 -16.45
N LYS A 32 14.82 -23.83 -16.39
CA LYS A 32 15.30 -25.18 -16.71
C LYS A 32 15.51 -26.06 -15.47
N ASP A 33 15.19 -25.57 -14.27
CA ASP A 33 15.34 -26.34 -13.03
C ASP A 33 14.01 -27.05 -12.69
N PRO A 34 13.90 -28.38 -12.87
CA PRO A 34 12.68 -29.11 -12.60
C PRO A 34 12.34 -29.18 -11.10
N ILE A 35 13.34 -29.09 -10.22
CA ILE A 35 13.15 -29.10 -8.76
C ILE A 35 12.52 -27.76 -8.35
N TYR A 36 13.07 -26.65 -8.84
CA TYR A 36 12.53 -25.31 -8.57
C TYR A 36 11.10 -25.14 -9.15
N ARG A 37 10.84 -25.62 -10.37
CA ARG A 37 9.49 -25.57 -10.97
C ARG A 37 8.46 -26.35 -10.15
N LYS A 38 8.80 -27.57 -9.73
CA LYS A 38 7.94 -28.37 -8.84
C LYS A 38 7.71 -27.67 -7.50
N ARG A 39 8.73 -26.97 -6.99
CA ARG A 39 8.62 -26.17 -5.78
C ARG A 39 7.69 -24.96 -5.97
N ARG A 40 7.72 -24.29 -7.13
CA ARG A 40 6.79 -23.20 -7.49
C ARG A 40 5.34 -23.66 -7.62
N GLU A 41 5.09 -24.81 -8.25
CA GLU A 41 3.74 -25.39 -8.30
C GLU A 41 3.14 -25.66 -6.90
N HIS A 42 3.98 -26.05 -5.94
CA HIS A 42 3.54 -26.23 -4.56
C HIS A 42 3.04 -24.92 -3.94
N PHE A 43 3.78 -23.82 -4.10
CA PHE A 43 3.36 -22.50 -3.63
C PHE A 43 2.10 -22.00 -4.34
N TYR A 44 2.03 -22.19 -5.66
CA TYR A 44 0.84 -21.83 -6.44
C TYR A 44 -0.41 -22.56 -5.92
N LYS A 45 -0.31 -23.86 -5.63
CA LYS A 45 -1.41 -24.65 -5.03
C LYS A 45 -1.82 -24.14 -3.66
N ILE A 46 -0.89 -23.70 -2.81
CA ILE A 46 -1.22 -23.08 -1.52
C ILE A 46 -2.08 -21.83 -1.73
N ALA A 47 -1.66 -20.94 -2.64
CA ALA A 47 -2.38 -19.70 -2.92
C ALA A 47 -3.78 -19.95 -3.51
N MET A 48 -3.91 -20.85 -4.48
CA MET A 48 -5.20 -21.14 -5.14
C MET A 48 -6.23 -21.80 -4.20
N ASN A 49 -5.75 -22.58 -3.23
CA ASN A 49 -6.62 -23.25 -2.26
C ASN A 49 -7.01 -22.38 -1.08
N TYR A 50 -6.34 -21.23 -0.88
CA TYR A 50 -6.65 -20.32 0.21
C TYR A 50 -8.00 -19.63 0.01
N LYS A 51 -8.81 -19.59 1.08
CA LYS A 51 -10.07 -18.83 1.14
C LYS A 51 -10.06 -17.88 2.32
N HIS A 52 -10.72 -16.74 2.16
CA HIS A 52 -10.83 -15.74 3.23
C HIS A 52 -11.35 -16.37 4.53
N GLY A 53 -10.70 -16.05 5.65
CA GLY A 53 -11.05 -16.53 6.99
C GLY A 53 -10.27 -17.76 7.43
N GLN A 54 -9.61 -18.48 6.52
CA GLN A 54 -8.71 -19.57 6.88
C GLN A 54 -7.36 -19.02 7.38
N PRO A 55 -6.65 -19.75 8.26
CA PRO A 55 -5.26 -19.44 8.55
C PRO A 55 -4.40 -19.66 7.29
N ILE A 56 -3.42 -18.79 7.05
CA ILE A 56 -2.47 -18.94 5.95
C ILE A 56 -1.61 -20.19 6.21
N PRO A 57 -1.55 -21.14 5.26
CA PRO A 57 -0.78 -22.37 5.45
C PRO A 57 0.70 -22.10 5.69
N LYS A 58 1.27 -22.76 6.70
CA LYS A 58 2.70 -22.71 6.98
C LYS A 58 3.49 -23.49 5.93
N VAL A 59 4.64 -22.95 5.56
CA VAL A 59 5.57 -23.56 4.61
C VAL A 59 6.80 -24.03 5.35
N LYS A 60 7.17 -25.30 5.14
CA LYS A 60 8.49 -25.80 5.50
C LYS A 60 9.48 -25.43 4.40
N TYR A 61 10.23 -24.36 4.60
CA TYR A 61 11.29 -23.93 3.69
C TYR A 61 12.47 -24.92 3.73
N THR A 62 13.12 -25.13 2.58
CA THR A 62 14.31 -26.00 2.49
C THR A 62 15.55 -25.27 3.03
N PRO A 63 16.63 -26.00 3.38
CA PRO A 63 17.88 -25.37 3.79
C PRO A 63 18.46 -24.42 2.73
N GLU A 64 18.27 -24.72 1.45
CA GLU A 64 18.71 -23.85 0.35
C GLU A 64 17.90 -22.54 0.32
N GLU A 65 16.57 -22.63 0.43
CA GLU A 65 15.69 -21.45 0.46
C GLU A 65 16.04 -20.52 1.64
N ILE A 66 16.27 -21.10 2.83
CA ILE A 66 16.70 -20.37 4.02
C ILE A 66 18.07 -19.71 3.82
N LYS A 67 19.02 -20.40 3.17
CA LYS A 67 20.34 -19.84 2.85
C LYS A 67 20.22 -18.66 1.88
N THR A 68 19.38 -18.76 0.85
CA THR A 68 19.11 -17.67 -0.10
C THR A 68 18.56 -16.45 0.64
N TRP A 69 17.52 -16.64 1.47
CA TRP A 69 16.97 -15.59 2.32
C TRP A 69 18.02 -14.92 3.22
N GLY A 70 18.80 -15.72 3.96
CA GLY A 70 19.82 -15.20 4.87
C GLY A 70 20.91 -14.41 4.15
N THR A 71 21.21 -14.76 2.90
CA THR A 71 22.17 -14.03 2.04
C THR A 71 21.62 -12.65 1.68
N VAL A 72 20.37 -12.58 1.23
CA VAL A 72 19.68 -11.33 0.85
C VAL A 72 19.54 -10.41 2.06
N LEU A 73 19.03 -10.94 3.17
CA LEU A 73 18.81 -10.20 4.40
C LEU A 73 20.11 -9.57 4.92
N ARG A 74 21.20 -10.35 4.99
CA ARG A 74 22.49 -9.87 5.51
C ARG A 74 23.01 -8.65 4.75
N GLU A 75 22.93 -8.66 3.41
CA GLU A 75 23.43 -7.54 2.60
C GLU A 75 22.51 -6.32 2.65
N LEU A 76 21.19 -6.53 2.59
CA LEU A 76 20.23 -5.44 2.70
C LEU A 76 20.26 -4.76 4.08
N HIS A 77 20.44 -5.52 5.16
CA HIS A 77 20.44 -4.97 6.51
C HIS A 77 21.55 -3.93 6.72
N LYS A 78 22.74 -4.15 6.13
CA LYS A 78 23.84 -3.16 6.13
C LYS A 78 23.47 -1.85 5.43
N LEU A 79 22.58 -1.91 4.44
CA LEU A 79 22.10 -0.74 3.70
C LEU A 79 20.95 -0.05 4.44
N TYR A 80 20.08 -0.80 5.11
CA TYR A 80 18.94 -0.24 5.85
C TYR A 80 19.37 0.76 6.90
N GLU A 81 20.41 0.45 7.70
CA GLU A 81 20.91 1.32 8.77
C GLU A 81 21.29 2.72 8.27
N LYS A 82 21.64 2.85 6.99
CA LYS A 82 22.09 4.12 6.39
C LYS A 82 20.98 4.81 5.60
N HIS A 83 20.18 4.01 4.88
CA HIS A 83 19.36 4.51 3.78
C HIS A 83 17.86 4.33 3.98
N ALA A 84 17.41 3.37 4.81
CA ALA A 84 15.98 3.18 5.04
C ALA A 84 15.38 4.35 5.83
N CYS A 85 14.11 4.64 5.57
CA CYS A 85 13.39 5.66 6.33
C CYS A 85 13.21 5.25 7.80
N LYS A 86 12.97 6.25 8.65
CA LYS A 86 12.81 6.06 10.10
C LYS A 86 11.73 5.03 10.44
N GLU A 87 10.58 5.08 9.75
CA GLU A 87 9.44 4.20 10.01
C GLU A 87 9.76 2.72 9.73
N TYR A 88 10.60 2.44 8.73
CA TYR A 88 11.12 1.10 8.47
C TYR A 88 11.91 0.59 9.68
N LEU A 89 12.88 1.40 10.13
CA LEU A 89 13.81 1.06 11.20
C LEU A 89 13.13 0.94 12.56
N GLU A 90 12.08 1.73 12.83
CA GLU A 90 11.27 1.63 14.05
C GLU A 90 10.48 0.31 14.14
N ASN A 91 10.03 -0.21 12.99
CA ASN A 91 9.26 -1.45 12.94
C ASN A 91 10.15 -2.70 12.88
N TRP A 92 11.38 -2.58 12.37
CA TRP A 92 12.29 -3.70 12.18
C TRP A 92 12.54 -4.54 13.45
N PRO A 93 12.91 -3.98 14.62
CA PRO A 93 13.12 -4.77 15.84
C PRO A 93 11.89 -5.57 16.27
N GLN A 94 10.69 -5.08 15.96
CA GLN A 94 9.44 -5.74 16.31
C GLN A 94 9.17 -6.94 15.39
N LEU A 95 9.51 -6.83 14.10
CA LEU A 95 9.44 -7.94 13.16
C LEU A 95 10.43 -9.05 13.51
N VAL A 96 11.65 -8.69 13.92
CA VAL A 96 12.64 -9.65 14.45
C VAL A 96 12.07 -10.37 15.67
N LYS A 97 11.55 -9.62 16.64
CA LYS A 97 11.06 -10.16 17.92
C LYS A 97 9.81 -11.02 17.80
N TYR A 98 8.81 -10.58 17.01
CA TYR A 98 7.47 -11.18 17.01
C TYR A 98 7.15 -12.00 15.76
N CYS A 99 7.90 -11.82 14.67
CA CYS A 99 7.66 -12.51 13.40
C CYS A 99 8.85 -13.40 12.98
N GLY A 100 9.95 -13.39 13.72
CA GLY A 100 11.09 -14.28 13.48
C GLY A 100 11.97 -13.87 12.29
N TYR A 101 12.07 -12.58 11.99
CA TYR A 101 12.98 -12.08 10.95
C TYR A 101 14.43 -12.30 11.39
N ARG A 102 15.05 -13.36 10.87
CA ARG A 102 16.45 -13.73 11.14
C ARG A 102 17.07 -14.35 9.89
N GLU A 103 18.38 -14.31 9.77
CA GLU A 103 19.09 -14.88 8.61
C GLU A 103 18.88 -16.40 8.46
N ASP A 104 18.64 -17.09 9.58
CA ASP A 104 18.43 -18.54 9.64
C ASP A 104 16.96 -18.97 9.57
N ASN A 105 16.04 -18.02 9.36
CA ASN A 105 14.60 -18.29 9.40
C ASN A 105 13.79 -17.35 8.50
N ILE A 106 13.10 -17.93 7.52
CA ILE A 106 12.11 -17.20 6.70
C ILE A 106 10.80 -17.04 7.53
N PRO A 107 10.33 -15.80 7.75
CA PRO A 107 9.07 -15.54 8.44
C PRO A 107 7.87 -16.21 7.77
N GLN A 108 6.91 -16.69 8.57
CA GLN A 108 5.68 -17.28 8.06
C GLN A 108 4.62 -16.18 7.87
N LEU A 109 3.95 -16.18 6.71
CA LEU A 109 2.93 -15.16 6.39
C LEU A 109 1.82 -15.07 7.45
N GLN A 110 1.41 -16.20 8.06
CA GLN A 110 0.39 -16.19 9.11
C GLN A 110 0.81 -15.36 10.33
N ASP A 111 2.08 -15.46 10.73
CA ASP A 111 2.60 -14.78 11.92
C ASP A 111 2.74 -13.27 11.62
N VAL A 112 3.22 -12.93 10.41
CA VAL A 112 3.31 -11.54 9.92
C VAL A 112 1.92 -10.91 9.75
N SER A 113 0.96 -11.64 9.17
CA SER A 113 -0.42 -11.17 9.02
C SER A 113 -1.07 -10.89 10.37
N ALA A 114 -0.83 -11.73 11.38
CA ALA A 114 -1.34 -11.50 12.72
C ALA A 114 -0.69 -10.28 13.38
N PHE A 115 0.60 -10.04 13.13
CA PHE A 115 1.32 -8.86 13.59
C PHE A 115 0.78 -7.57 12.96
N LEU A 116 0.68 -7.52 11.62
CA LEU A 116 0.14 -6.36 10.89
C LEU A 116 -1.30 -6.06 11.29
N LYS A 117 -2.13 -7.10 11.48
CA LYS A 117 -3.54 -6.90 11.85
C LYS A 117 -3.67 -6.20 13.20
N ARG A 118 -2.79 -6.49 14.16
CA ARG A 118 -2.75 -5.79 15.45
C ARG A 118 -2.18 -4.38 15.36
N LYS A 119 -1.26 -4.13 14.42
CA LYS A 119 -0.57 -2.83 14.28
C LYS A 119 -1.37 -1.81 13.51
N THR A 120 -1.87 -2.19 12.35
CA THR A 120 -2.47 -1.29 11.37
C THR A 120 -3.74 -1.89 10.76
N GLY A 121 -4.20 -3.05 11.19
CA GLY A 121 -5.34 -3.73 10.59
C GLY A 121 -5.04 -4.37 9.24
N PHE A 122 -3.82 -4.27 8.71
CA PHE A 122 -3.41 -4.98 7.51
C PHE A 122 -3.33 -6.48 7.74
N GLN A 123 -3.68 -7.26 6.73
CA GLN A 123 -3.57 -8.71 6.75
C GLN A 123 -3.05 -9.22 5.41
N LEU A 124 -2.42 -10.39 5.43
CA LEU A 124 -1.83 -10.97 4.23
C LEU A 124 -2.77 -11.99 3.59
N ARG A 125 -2.61 -12.18 2.29
CA ARG A 125 -3.24 -13.23 1.52
C ARG A 125 -2.19 -13.88 0.62
N PRO A 126 -1.98 -15.21 0.67
CA PRO A 126 -1.04 -15.86 -0.23
C PRO A 126 -1.52 -15.69 -1.67
N VAL A 127 -0.60 -15.31 -2.56
CA VAL A 127 -0.87 -15.16 -3.99
C VAL A 127 0.10 -16.00 -4.82
N GLY A 128 -0.41 -16.54 -5.93
CA GLY A 128 0.32 -17.50 -6.76
C GLY A 128 1.24 -16.88 -7.81
N GLY A 129 1.21 -15.55 -7.99
CA GLY A 129 1.93 -14.81 -9.02
C GLY A 129 1.43 -13.37 -9.11
N TYR A 130 1.74 -12.68 -10.20
CA TYR A 130 1.33 -11.29 -10.41
C TYR A 130 -0.16 -11.18 -10.69
N LEU A 131 -0.88 -10.42 -9.87
CA LEU A 131 -2.28 -10.09 -10.10
C LEU A 131 -2.44 -8.96 -11.12
N SER A 132 -3.62 -8.89 -11.74
CA SER A 132 -4.02 -7.65 -12.40
C SER A 132 -3.99 -6.47 -11.42
N ALA A 133 -3.60 -5.29 -11.90
CA ALA A 133 -3.52 -4.08 -11.07
C ALA A 133 -4.85 -3.79 -10.35
N ARG A 134 -5.98 -4.03 -11.03
CA ARG A 134 -7.32 -3.87 -10.45
C ARG A 134 -7.55 -4.78 -9.25
N ASP A 135 -7.17 -6.05 -9.33
CA ASP A 135 -7.37 -7.02 -8.24
C ASP A 135 -6.43 -6.76 -7.06
N PHE A 136 -5.17 -6.40 -7.36
CA PHE A 136 -4.19 -6.07 -6.33
C PHE A 136 -4.61 -4.82 -5.56
N LEU A 137 -4.94 -3.72 -6.26
CA LEU A 137 -5.39 -2.47 -5.64
C LEU A 137 -6.71 -2.68 -4.88
N ALA A 138 -7.62 -3.52 -5.39
CA ALA A 138 -8.84 -3.89 -4.66
C ALA A 138 -8.52 -4.55 -3.32
N GLY A 139 -7.45 -5.36 -3.21
CA GLY A 139 -6.96 -5.90 -1.94
C GLY A 139 -6.58 -4.79 -0.94
N LEU A 140 -5.80 -3.82 -1.39
CA LEU A 140 -5.33 -2.71 -0.55
C LEU A 140 -6.50 -1.91 0.05
N ALA A 141 -7.62 -1.78 -0.66
CA ALA A 141 -8.82 -1.11 -0.17
C ALA A 141 -9.37 -1.73 1.13
N PHE A 142 -9.16 -3.04 1.31
CA PHE A 142 -9.57 -3.81 2.49
C PHE A 142 -8.43 -4.02 3.49
N ARG A 143 -7.30 -3.31 3.32
CA ARG A 143 -6.04 -3.56 4.05
C ARG A 143 -5.58 -5.02 3.90
N VAL A 144 -5.76 -5.58 2.71
CA VAL A 144 -5.27 -6.91 2.36
C VAL A 144 -4.10 -6.75 1.39
N PHE A 145 -2.93 -7.24 1.78
CA PHE A 145 -1.77 -7.29 0.90
C PHE A 145 -1.62 -8.71 0.36
N HIS A 146 -1.65 -8.86 -0.96
CA HIS A 146 -1.40 -10.13 -1.64
C HIS A 146 0.10 -10.39 -1.66
N CYS A 147 0.53 -11.49 -1.03
CA CYS A 147 1.92 -11.75 -0.71
C CYS A 147 2.34 -13.12 -1.26
N THR A 148 3.43 -13.18 -2.01
CA THR A 148 3.99 -14.45 -2.49
C THR A 148 4.67 -15.20 -1.34
N GLN A 149 4.77 -16.54 -1.48
CA GLN A 149 5.43 -17.41 -0.51
C GLN A 149 6.69 -18.10 -1.05
N TYR A 150 6.87 -18.11 -2.37
CA TYR A 150 8.04 -18.71 -3.00
C TYR A 150 9.27 -17.83 -2.80
N ILE A 151 10.45 -18.45 -2.78
CA ILE A 151 11.73 -17.74 -2.73
C ILE A 151 12.32 -17.67 -4.14
N ARG A 152 13.06 -16.61 -4.45
CA ARG A 152 13.84 -16.48 -5.68
C ARG A 152 14.86 -17.62 -5.84
N HIS A 153 15.27 -17.87 -7.07
CA HIS A 153 16.24 -18.92 -7.39
C HIS A 153 17.61 -18.68 -6.71
N SER A 154 18.25 -19.73 -6.21
CA SER A 154 19.49 -19.63 -5.42
C SER A 154 20.74 -19.25 -6.22
N ILE A 155 20.69 -19.39 -7.55
CA ILE A 155 21.83 -19.09 -8.44
C ILE A 155 22.24 -17.60 -8.44
N ASP A 156 21.26 -16.71 -8.26
CA ASP A 156 21.49 -15.28 -8.11
C ASP A 156 20.54 -14.70 -7.05
N PRO A 157 20.91 -14.77 -5.75
CA PRO A 157 20.08 -14.24 -4.68
C PRO A 157 19.85 -12.73 -4.75
N PHE A 158 20.71 -11.96 -5.44
CA PHE A 158 20.63 -10.50 -5.44
C PHE A 158 19.76 -9.94 -6.56
N TYR A 159 19.26 -10.80 -7.45
CA TYR A 159 18.38 -10.43 -8.56
C TYR A 159 17.11 -11.29 -8.57
N THR A 160 15.98 -10.68 -8.88
CA THR A 160 14.75 -11.41 -9.22
C THR A 160 13.86 -10.53 -10.11
N PRO A 161 13.28 -11.07 -11.19
CA PRO A 161 12.34 -10.35 -12.04
C PRO A 161 10.90 -10.35 -11.47
N GLU A 162 10.66 -11.08 -10.38
CA GLU A 162 9.35 -11.29 -9.77
C GLU A 162 9.38 -11.00 -8.27
N PRO A 163 8.27 -10.58 -7.64
CA PRO A 163 8.21 -10.28 -6.22
C PRO A 163 8.16 -11.62 -5.47
N ASP A 164 9.32 -12.14 -5.12
CA ASP A 164 9.44 -13.31 -4.25
C ASP A 164 9.20 -12.94 -2.78
N CYS A 165 9.14 -13.94 -1.90
CA CYS A 165 8.89 -13.71 -0.49
C CYS A 165 9.96 -12.83 0.19
N CYS A 166 11.19 -12.75 -0.34
CA CYS A 166 12.18 -11.76 0.12
C CYS A 166 11.67 -10.34 -0.13
N HIS A 167 11.21 -10.06 -1.36
CA HIS A 167 10.65 -8.76 -1.72
C HIS A 167 9.51 -8.35 -0.80
N GLU A 168 8.55 -9.25 -0.61
CA GLU A 168 7.37 -8.95 0.20
C GLU A 168 7.73 -8.69 1.66
N LEU A 169 8.48 -9.62 2.26
CA LEU A 169 8.75 -9.59 3.69
C LEU A 169 9.71 -8.47 4.08
N LEU A 170 10.74 -8.23 3.26
CA LEU A 170 11.79 -7.24 3.56
C LEU A 170 11.43 -5.85 3.03
N GLY A 171 10.71 -5.75 1.92
CA GLY A 171 10.32 -4.47 1.32
C GLY A 171 9.05 -3.90 1.95
N HIS A 172 7.94 -4.63 1.87
CA HIS A 172 6.61 -4.09 2.18
C HIS A 172 6.25 -4.14 3.67
N MET A 173 6.48 -5.28 4.35
CA MET A 173 5.94 -5.50 5.70
C MET A 173 6.37 -4.48 6.76
N PRO A 174 7.63 -3.99 6.80
CA PRO A 174 8.04 -2.99 7.77
C PRO A 174 7.26 -1.68 7.64
N LEU A 175 6.91 -1.29 6.42
CA LEU A 175 6.15 -0.07 6.14
C LEU A 175 4.65 -0.26 6.36
N LEU A 176 4.10 -1.43 6.02
CA LEU A 176 2.69 -1.75 6.33
C LEU A 176 2.40 -1.82 7.84
N ALA A 177 3.43 -1.92 8.68
CA ALA A 177 3.32 -1.81 10.13
C ALA A 177 3.24 -0.35 10.63
N ASN A 178 3.49 0.65 9.78
CA ASN A 178 3.30 2.06 10.08
C ASN A 178 1.86 2.51 9.77
N PRO A 179 1.14 3.14 10.72
CA PRO A 179 -0.26 3.54 10.50
C PRO A 179 -0.49 4.52 9.33
N SER A 180 0.40 5.50 9.15
CA SER A 180 0.27 6.52 8.09
C SER A 180 0.51 5.90 6.71
N PHE A 181 1.53 5.05 6.59
CA PHE A 181 1.79 4.31 5.36
C PHE A 181 0.67 3.32 5.02
N ALA A 182 0.18 2.57 6.02
CA ALA A 182 -0.96 1.68 5.82
C ALA A 182 -2.22 2.43 5.35
N GLN A 183 -2.47 3.63 5.89
CA GLN A 183 -3.56 4.47 5.41
C GLN A 183 -3.33 4.92 3.96
N PHE A 184 -2.12 5.40 3.63
CA PHE A 184 -1.74 5.78 2.28
C PHE A 184 -1.96 4.63 1.26
N SER A 185 -1.48 3.42 1.57
CA SER A 185 -1.70 2.25 0.72
C SER A 185 -3.19 1.91 0.56
N GLN A 186 -3.99 2.10 1.61
CA GLN A 186 -5.43 1.89 1.53
C GLN A 186 -6.14 2.94 0.66
N GLU A 187 -5.70 4.21 0.68
CA GLU A 187 -6.29 5.27 -0.17
C GLU A 187 -6.12 4.94 -1.66
N LEU A 188 -4.96 4.44 -2.08
CA LEU A 188 -4.73 3.93 -3.44
C LEU A 188 -5.74 2.83 -3.79
N GLY A 189 -5.96 1.89 -2.88
CA GLY A 189 -6.95 0.83 -3.06
C GLY A 189 -8.38 1.35 -3.16
N LEU A 190 -8.80 2.25 -2.27
CA LEU A 190 -10.16 2.81 -2.25
C LEU A 190 -10.45 3.67 -3.49
N ALA A 191 -9.44 4.38 -4.00
CA ALA A 191 -9.51 5.12 -5.25
C ALA A 191 -9.77 4.19 -6.45
N SER A 192 -9.20 2.98 -6.44
CA SER A 192 -9.33 2.01 -7.53
C SER A 192 -10.74 1.39 -7.69
N LEU A 193 -11.52 1.35 -6.61
CA LEU A 193 -12.80 0.64 -6.61
C LEU A 193 -13.83 1.32 -7.53
N GLY A 194 -14.26 0.59 -8.56
CA GLY A 194 -15.21 1.05 -9.58
C GLY A 194 -14.63 2.00 -10.62
N ALA A 195 -13.32 2.29 -10.59
CA ALA A 195 -12.63 3.15 -11.55
C ALA A 195 -12.56 2.50 -12.95
N CYS A 196 -12.46 3.31 -14.01
CA CYS A 196 -12.24 2.81 -15.37
C CYS A 196 -10.83 2.21 -15.53
N GLN A 197 -10.50 1.61 -16.68
CA GLN A 197 -9.17 1.00 -16.85
C GLN A 197 -8.05 2.04 -16.87
N GLU A 198 -8.25 3.17 -17.52
CA GLU A 198 -7.29 4.28 -17.57
C GLU A 198 -6.91 4.79 -16.17
N ASP A 199 -7.90 4.98 -15.29
CA ASP A 199 -7.65 5.39 -13.90
C ASP A 199 -6.95 4.29 -13.08
N ILE A 200 -7.21 3.00 -13.36
CA ILE A 200 -6.46 1.89 -12.74
C ILE A 200 -5.00 1.93 -13.17
N ASP A 201 -4.72 2.16 -14.45
CA ASP A 201 -3.34 2.21 -14.95
C ASP A 201 -2.59 3.39 -14.34
N ARG A 202 -3.22 4.56 -14.25
CA ARG A 202 -2.69 5.74 -13.54
C ARG A 202 -2.40 5.44 -12.06
N LEU A 203 -3.34 4.79 -11.35
CA LEU A 203 -3.16 4.40 -9.95
C LEU A 203 -2.06 3.35 -9.76
N ALA A 204 -1.90 2.42 -10.70
CA ALA A 204 -0.83 1.44 -10.70
C ALA A 204 0.54 2.11 -10.85
N THR A 205 0.67 3.08 -11.74
CA THR A 205 1.88 3.91 -11.88
C THR A 205 2.18 4.69 -10.60
N LEU A 206 1.16 5.26 -9.95
CA LEU A 206 1.34 5.95 -8.68
C LEU A 206 1.77 4.99 -7.57
N TYR A 207 1.18 3.80 -7.50
CA TYR A 207 1.63 2.75 -6.58
C TYR A 207 3.10 2.39 -6.83
N PHE A 208 3.49 2.22 -8.09
CA PHE A 208 4.86 1.88 -8.48
C PHE A 208 5.87 2.94 -8.04
N PHE A 209 5.64 4.22 -8.35
CA PHE A 209 6.58 5.28 -7.98
C PHE A 209 6.48 5.78 -6.53
N THR A 210 5.63 5.15 -5.73
CA THR A 210 5.54 5.40 -4.28
C THR A 210 5.83 4.13 -3.49
N VAL A 211 4.89 3.21 -3.41
CA VAL A 211 5.00 1.98 -2.62
C VAL A 211 6.16 1.09 -3.08
N GLU A 212 6.48 1.03 -4.38
CA GLU A 212 7.60 0.20 -4.88
C GLU A 212 8.94 0.96 -4.92
N PHE A 213 8.96 2.20 -5.44
CA PHE A 213 10.20 2.94 -5.71
C PHE A 213 10.25 4.34 -5.09
N GLY A 214 9.46 4.58 -4.04
CA GLY A 214 9.37 5.89 -3.37
C GLY A 214 10.47 6.17 -2.36
N MET A 215 10.75 7.46 -2.18
CA MET A 215 11.71 8.00 -1.24
C MET A 215 11.06 9.01 -0.27
N ALA A 216 11.64 9.19 0.92
CA ALA A 216 11.22 10.19 1.88
C ALA A 216 12.35 11.19 2.13
N LYS A 217 12.02 12.47 2.29
CA LYS A 217 12.97 13.47 2.78
C LYS A 217 12.78 13.65 4.28
N GLN A 218 13.74 13.18 5.07
CA GLN A 218 13.70 13.17 6.53
C GLN A 218 14.94 13.88 7.07
N ASP A 219 14.74 14.89 7.91
CA ASP A 219 15.82 15.68 8.52
C ASP A 219 16.82 16.28 7.52
N GLY A 220 16.34 16.60 6.30
CA GLY A 220 17.16 17.13 5.21
C GLY A 220 17.76 16.07 4.27
N ASP A 221 17.80 14.80 4.70
CA ASP A 221 18.36 13.69 3.95
C ASP A 221 17.30 12.93 3.14
N LEU A 222 17.70 12.37 2.00
CA LEU A 222 16.89 11.41 1.26
C LEU A 222 17.04 10.01 1.85
N LYS A 223 15.90 9.39 2.17
CA LYS A 223 15.75 8.02 2.66
C LYS A 223 14.86 7.22 1.72
N VAL A 224 15.00 5.91 1.70
CA VAL A 224 14.16 5.01 0.89
C VAL A 224 13.04 4.41 1.73
N TYR A 225 11.85 4.28 1.12
CA TYR A 225 10.74 3.54 1.71
C TYR A 225 10.09 2.56 0.72
N GLY A 226 10.36 2.70 -0.58
CA GLY A 226 9.81 1.83 -1.61
C GLY A 226 10.30 0.38 -1.45
N ALA A 227 9.38 -0.58 -1.59
CA ALA A 227 9.66 -1.99 -1.39
C ALA A 227 10.64 -2.57 -2.42
N GLY A 228 10.57 -2.17 -3.69
CA GLY A 228 11.55 -2.50 -4.73
C GLY A 228 12.95 -2.04 -4.36
N LEU A 229 13.09 -0.83 -3.80
CA LEU A 229 14.37 -0.33 -3.28
C LEU A 229 14.83 -1.11 -2.05
N LEU A 230 13.93 -1.40 -1.11
CA LEU A 230 14.25 -2.07 0.14
C LEU A 230 14.47 -3.58 0.00
N SER A 231 14.24 -4.17 -1.17
CA SER A 231 14.39 -5.61 -1.44
C SER A 231 15.44 -5.95 -2.49
N SER A 232 16.00 -4.94 -3.17
CA SER A 232 17.03 -5.09 -4.18
C SER A 232 18.30 -4.34 -3.75
N VAL A 233 19.36 -5.09 -3.48
CA VAL A 233 20.68 -4.52 -3.12
C VAL A 233 21.22 -3.64 -4.25
N ALA A 234 21.00 -4.07 -5.49
CA ALA A 234 21.50 -3.39 -6.67
C ALA A 234 20.73 -2.09 -6.95
N GLU A 235 19.40 -2.15 -6.94
CA GLU A 235 18.54 -0.98 -7.16
C GLU A 235 18.73 0.07 -6.06
N LEU A 236 18.82 -0.35 -4.80
CA LEU A 236 19.04 0.58 -3.69
C LEU A 236 20.30 1.41 -3.89
N LYS A 237 21.41 0.75 -4.23
CA LYS A 237 22.68 1.42 -4.52
C LYS A 237 22.57 2.34 -5.73
N HIS A 238 21.87 1.93 -6.78
CA HIS A 238 21.63 2.77 -7.97
C HIS A 238 20.85 4.03 -7.61
N ALA A 239 19.76 3.91 -6.86
CA ALA A 239 18.91 5.02 -6.45
C ALA A 239 19.68 6.05 -5.61
N ILE A 240 20.53 5.57 -4.68
CA ILE A 240 21.37 6.45 -3.85
C ILE A 240 22.45 7.16 -4.68
N ALA A 241 23.05 6.46 -5.66
CA ALA A 241 24.08 7.04 -6.52
C ALA A 241 23.51 8.03 -7.56
N SER A 242 22.20 7.97 -7.84
CA SER A 242 21.52 8.77 -8.87
C SER A 242 20.65 9.87 -8.27
N SER A 243 21.17 10.61 -7.28
CA SER A 243 20.40 11.65 -6.58
C SER A 243 19.90 12.77 -7.50
N ASP A 244 20.56 12.98 -8.64
CA ASP A 244 20.17 13.91 -9.70
C ASP A 244 18.87 13.53 -10.41
N LYS A 245 18.46 12.26 -10.34
CA LYS A 245 17.22 11.73 -10.93
C LYS A 245 16.02 11.79 -9.96
N VAL A 246 16.23 12.25 -8.73
CA VAL A 246 15.18 12.29 -7.69
C VAL A 246 14.32 13.54 -7.84
N LYS A 247 13.00 13.36 -7.97
CA LYS A 247 12.02 14.42 -8.21
C LYS A 247 11.00 14.50 -7.08
N ARG A 248 10.34 15.64 -6.90
CA ARG A 248 9.25 15.77 -5.93
C ARG A 248 8.03 14.99 -6.43
N PHE A 249 7.40 14.21 -5.55
CA PHE A 249 6.17 13.50 -5.89
C PHE A 249 5.03 14.46 -6.23
N ASP A 250 4.47 14.30 -7.41
CA ASP A 250 3.30 15.00 -7.92
C ASP A 250 2.42 13.97 -8.65
N PRO A 251 1.25 13.59 -8.11
CA PRO A 251 0.42 12.55 -8.71
C PRO A 251 0.05 12.80 -10.18
N ASP A 252 -0.21 14.05 -10.57
CA ASP A 252 -0.68 14.39 -11.91
C ASP A 252 0.40 14.19 -12.98
N LEU A 253 1.66 14.39 -12.60
CA LEU A 253 2.83 14.16 -13.46
C LEU A 253 3.37 12.73 -13.35
N THR A 254 3.33 12.17 -12.14
CA THR A 254 3.91 10.85 -11.85
C THR A 254 3.08 9.73 -12.48
N CYS A 255 1.75 9.88 -12.57
CA CYS A 255 0.89 8.85 -13.17
C CYS A 255 1.12 8.63 -14.68
N GLN A 256 1.90 9.51 -15.33
CA GLN A 256 2.21 9.45 -16.77
C GLN A 256 3.58 8.79 -17.06
N GLN A 257 4.32 8.42 -16.02
CA GLN A 257 5.66 7.87 -16.15
C GLN A 257 5.63 6.38 -16.53
N GLU A 258 6.63 5.93 -17.27
CA GLU A 258 6.79 4.54 -17.67
C GLU A 258 7.39 3.71 -16.53
N CYS A 259 6.73 2.60 -16.18
CA CYS A 259 7.22 1.66 -15.16
C CYS A 259 8.17 0.65 -15.81
N ILE A 260 9.46 0.70 -15.47
CA ILE A 260 10.46 -0.21 -16.02
C ILE A 260 10.58 -1.42 -15.10
N ILE A 261 10.30 -2.63 -15.61
CA ILE A 261 10.35 -3.86 -14.80
C ILE A 261 11.62 -4.68 -15.00
N THR A 262 12.40 -4.42 -16.06
CA THR A 262 13.56 -5.23 -16.46
C THR A 262 14.92 -4.59 -16.18
N ASP A 263 14.96 -3.32 -15.77
CA ASP A 263 16.17 -2.53 -15.54
C ASP A 263 15.94 -1.51 -14.41
N TYR A 264 17.00 -0.81 -14.00
CA TYR A 264 16.94 0.24 -12.98
C TYR A 264 16.00 1.38 -13.40
N GLN A 265 15.36 2.01 -12.41
CA GLN A 265 14.45 3.12 -12.69
C GLN A 265 15.18 4.36 -13.22
N LEU A 266 14.55 5.05 -14.16
CA LEU A 266 15.06 6.32 -14.71
C LEU A 266 14.77 7.53 -13.83
N GLY A 267 13.94 7.37 -12.80
CA GLY A 267 13.59 8.43 -11.85
C GLY A 267 13.04 7.86 -10.55
N TYR A 268 13.15 8.64 -9.49
CA TYR A 268 12.60 8.32 -8.17
C TYR A 268 11.85 9.53 -7.63
N TRP A 269 10.80 9.31 -6.83
CA TRP A 269 9.96 10.38 -6.33
C TRP A 269 9.96 10.43 -4.81
N TYR A 270 10.13 11.64 -4.26
CA TYR A 270 10.14 11.85 -2.82
C TYR A 270 8.96 12.67 -2.29
N THR A 271 8.56 12.37 -1.06
CA THR A 271 7.67 13.20 -0.21
C THR A 271 8.38 13.57 1.09
N ASP A 272 7.95 14.63 1.77
CA ASP A 272 8.47 14.98 3.11
C ASP A 272 7.86 14.09 4.21
N SER A 273 6.67 13.54 3.96
CA SER A 273 6.01 12.62 4.88
C SER A 273 4.99 11.74 4.16
N PHE A 274 4.56 10.66 4.84
CA PHE A 274 3.43 9.86 4.36
C PHE A 274 2.09 10.60 4.46
N GLU A 275 1.98 11.61 5.34
CA GLU A 275 0.79 12.44 5.41
C GLU A 275 0.64 13.29 4.14
N GLU A 276 1.73 13.90 3.67
CA GLU A 276 1.75 14.63 2.40
C GLU A 276 1.38 13.71 1.22
N ALA A 277 1.99 12.50 1.16
CA ALA A 277 1.70 11.53 0.12
C ALA A 277 0.19 11.18 0.09
N LYS A 278 -0.39 10.98 1.28
CA LYS A 278 -1.81 10.67 1.46
C LYS A 278 -2.72 11.83 1.04
N GLU A 279 -2.41 13.05 1.45
CA GLU A 279 -3.19 14.24 1.05
C GLU A 279 -3.17 14.42 -0.47
N LYS A 280 -1.99 14.32 -1.09
CA LYS A 280 -1.85 14.37 -2.56
C LYS A 280 -2.66 13.30 -3.27
N MET A 281 -2.66 12.06 -2.75
CA MET A 281 -3.47 10.99 -3.31
C MET A 281 -4.98 11.21 -3.15
N ARG A 282 -5.42 11.82 -2.05
CA ARG A 282 -6.84 12.17 -1.85
C ARG A 282 -7.28 13.20 -2.88
N THR A 283 -6.50 14.25 -3.09
CA THR A 283 -6.77 15.26 -4.13
C THR A 283 -6.77 14.64 -5.52
N PHE A 284 -5.81 13.75 -5.83
CA PHE A 284 -5.80 13.03 -7.10
C PHE A 284 -7.06 12.16 -7.27
N ALA A 285 -7.51 11.48 -6.22
CA ALA A 285 -8.68 10.61 -6.26
C ALA A 285 -10.00 11.36 -6.53
N GLU A 286 -10.07 12.67 -6.29
CA GLU A 286 -11.22 13.50 -6.66
C GLU A 286 -11.42 13.60 -8.18
N GLN A 287 -10.36 13.40 -8.96
CA GLN A 287 -10.42 13.39 -10.42
C GLN A 287 -11.00 12.09 -11.00
N ILE A 288 -11.05 11.01 -10.20
CA ILE A 288 -11.51 9.69 -10.64
C ILE A 288 -13.03 9.71 -10.82
N LYS A 289 -13.49 9.51 -12.05
CA LYS A 289 -14.91 9.63 -12.40
C LYS A 289 -15.69 8.40 -11.96
N ARG A 290 -16.43 8.51 -10.86
CA ARG A 290 -17.45 7.52 -10.44
C ARG A 290 -18.69 8.20 -9.84
N PRO A 291 -19.91 7.68 -10.07
CA PRO A 291 -21.16 8.34 -9.65
C PRO A 291 -21.49 8.16 -8.15
N PHE A 292 -20.49 7.91 -7.29
CA PHE A 292 -20.67 7.63 -5.86
C PHE A 292 -19.38 7.86 -5.07
N GLY A 293 -19.53 8.20 -3.79
CA GLY A 293 -18.43 8.13 -2.82
C GLY A 293 -18.27 6.71 -2.25
N ILE A 294 -17.10 6.45 -1.67
CA ILE A 294 -16.81 5.19 -0.98
C ILE A 294 -16.33 5.47 0.43
N ARG A 295 -16.81 4.69 1.40
CA ARG A 295 -16.23 4.58 2.74
C ARG A 295 -15.86 3.13 3.03
N TYR A 296 -14.69 2.91 3.63
CA TYR A 296 -14.37 1.63 4.26
C TYR A 296 -14.96 1.57 5.68
N ASN A 297 -15.66 0.48 5.98
CA ASN A 297 -16.14 0.15 7.31
C ASN A 297 -15.19 -0.89 7.93
N PRO A 298 -14.36 -0.51 8.92
CA PRO A 298 -13.38 -1.40 9.51
C PRO A 298 -14.00 -2.48 10.41
N TYR A 299 -15.21 -2.27 10.95
CA TYR A 299 -15.87 -3.21 11.85
C TYR A 299 -16.38 -4.44 11.10
N THR A 300 -16.94 -4.23 9.93
CA THR A 300 -17.49 -5.29 9.06
C THR A 300 -16.56 -5.68 7.92
N GLN A 301 -15.41 -4.99 7.80
CA GLN A 301 -14.46 -5.14 6.68
C GLN A 301 -15.17 -5.05 5.33
N SER A 302 -15.99 -4.02 5.16
CA SER A 302 -16.83 -3.80 3.97
C SER A 302 -16.64 -2.41 3.38
N VAL A 303 -16.99 -2.27 2.11
CA VAL A 303 -17.01 -1.00 1.39
C VAL A 303 -18.46 -0.52 1.25
N GLU A 304 -18.73 0.65 1.82
CA GLU A 304 -20.00 1.33 1.76
C GLU A 304 -20.04 2.29 0.57
N VAL A 305 -21.02 2.11 -0.30
CA VAL A 305 -21.23 2.96 -1.48
C VAL A 305 -22.17 4.11 -1.10
N LEU A 306 -21.62 5.31 -1.03
CA LEU A 306 -22.30 6.57 -0.71
C LEU A 306 -22.92 7.17 -1.98
N SER A 307 -24.10 6.66 -2.34
CA SER A 307 -24.77 6.97 -3.63
C SER A 307 -26.00 7.88 -3.50
N ASN A 308 -26.42 8.24 -2.29
CA ASN A 308 -27.59 9.08 -2.06
C ASN A 308 -27.53 9.77 -0.69
N GLU A 309 -28.39 10.77 -0.51
CA GLU A 309 -28.51 11.56 0.72
C GLU A 309 -28.70 10.70 1.96
N LYS A 310 -29.60 9.71 1.93
CA LYS A 310 -29.87 8.85 3.09
C LYS A 310 -28.62 8.16 3.62
N LYS A 311 -27.77 7.63 2.74
CA LYS A 311 -26.52 6.97 3.12
C LYS A 311 -25.47 7.97 3.63
N ILE A 312 -25.38 9.13 3.00
CA ILE A 312 -24.48 10.21 3.44
C ILE A 312 -24.89 10.72 4.82
N THR A 313 -26.18 10.92 5.06
CA THR A 313 -26.71 11.35 6.37
C THR A 313 -26.46 10.33 7.46
N ALA A 314 -26.58 9.03 7.16
CA ALA A 314 -26.24 7.96 8.11
C ALA A 314 -24.76 8.02 8.51
N LEU A 315 -23.86 8.21 7.53
CA LEU A 315 -22.43 8.43 7.75
C LEU A 315 -22.15 9.67 8.62
N VAL A 316 -22.75 10.81 8.28
CA VAL A 316 -22.60 12.06 9.05
C VAL A 316 -23.07 11.88 10.49
N SER A 317 -24.16 11.14 10.71
CA SER A 317 -24.67 10.85 12.06
C SER A 317 -23.68 10.05 12.89
N GLU A 318 -22.97 9.08 12.30
CA GLU A 318 -21.92 8.31 12.98
C GLU A 318 -20.72 9.20 13.31
N LEU A 319 -20.23 9.99 12.35
CA LEU A 319 -19.12 10.93 12.56
C LEU A 319 -19.42 11.95 13.65
N ARG A 320 -20.69 12.37 13.79
CA ARG A 320 -21.12 13.24 14.90
C ARG A 320 -20.91 12.56 16.26
N GLY A 321 -21.08 11.24 16.34
CA GLY A 321 -20.76 10.46 17.53
C GLY A 321 -19.29 10.56 17.91
N ASP A 322 -18.39 10.38 16.93
CA ASP A 322 -16.94 10.51 17.15
C ASP A 322 -16.54 11.94 17.55
N LEU A 323 -17.14 12.95 16.91
CA LEU A 323 -16.93 14.36 17.30
C LEU A 323 -17.40 14.63 18.74
N CYS A 324 -18.49 14.02 19.19
CA CYS A 324 -18.94 14.10 20.58
C CYS A 324 -17.93 13.47 21.56
N ILE A 325 -17.27 12.37 21.16
CA ILE A 325 -16.21 11.73 21.95
C ILE A 325 -15.02 12.68 22.06
N VAL A 326 -14.56 13.25 20.94
CA VAL A 326 -13.46 14.24 20.90
C VAL A 326 -13.79 15.43 21.81
N ASN A 327 -14.98 16.02 21.66
CA ASN A 327 -15.42 17.14 22.48
C ASN A 327 -15.45 16.78 23.98
N SER A 328 -15.93 15.59 24.33
CA SER A 328 -15.95 15.11 25.72
C SER A 328 -14.55 14.92 26.30
N ALA A 329 -13.60 14.44 25.49
CA ALA A 329 -12.19 14.32 25.89
C ALA A 329 -11.54 15.70 26.08
N LEU A 330 -11.76 16.62 25.13
CA LEU A 330 -11.26 18.00 25.21
C LEU A 330 -11.72 18.70 26.49
N LYS A 331 -13.02 18.60 26.82
CA LYS A 331 -13.57 19.16 28.07
C LYS A 331 -12.90 18.60 29.33
N LYS A 332 -12.60 17.30 29.35
CA LYS A 332 -11.95 16.65 30.50
C LYS A 332 -10.48 17.06 30.63
N ILE A 333 -9.78 17.23 29.51
CA ILE A 333 -8.36 17.59 29.50
C ILE A 333 -8.18 19.08 29.78
N SER A 334 -8.98 19.96 29.16
CA SER A 334 -8.90 21.41 29.39
C SER A 334 -9.18 21.82 30.83
N ALA A 335 -9.99 21.03 31.55
CA ALA A 335 -10.21 21.20 32.99
C ALA A 335 -8.98 20.85 33.86
N ARG A 336 -7.98 20.14 33.31
CA ARG A 336 -6.78 19.66 34.00
C ARG A 336 -5.48 20.27 33.48
N ASP A 337 -5.50 20.76 32.23
CA ASP A 337 -4.35 21.31 31.54
C ASP A 337 -4.76 22.60 30.81
N SER A 338 -4.32 23.73 31.35
CA SER A 338 -4.58 25.07 30.79
C SER A 338 -3.70 25.40 29.57
N THR A 339 -2.75 24.54 29.21
CA THR A 339 -1.83 24.75 28.07
C THR A 339 -2.35 24.12 26.77
N LEU A 340 -3.50 23.46 26.81
CA LEU A 340 -4.11 22.80 25.65
C LEU A 340 -4.51 23.82 24.56
N ASP A 341 -3.92 23.69 23.38
CA ASP A 341 -4.26 24.51 22.20
C ASP A 341 -5.56 24.02 21.53
N MET A 342 -6.68 24.47 22.09
CA MET A 342 -8.03 24.18 21.60
C MET A 342 -8.26 24.70 20.18
N ASN A 343 -7.67 25.84 19.81
CA ASN A 343 -7.87 26.47 18.51
C ASN A 343 -7.24 25.64 17.40
N ARG A 344 -6.04 25.12 17.61
CA ARG A 344 -5.40 24.20 16.66
C ARG A 344 -6.25 22.95 16.43
N ILE A 345 -6.76 22.32 17.48
CA ILE A 345 -7.58 21.10 17.36
C ILE A 345 -8.90 21.40 16.62
N ALA A 346 -9.57 22.51 16.93
CA ALA A 346 -10.77 22.93 16.22
C ALA A 346 -10.52 23.22 14.73
N SER A 347 -9.38 23.84 14.39
CA SER A 347 -9.02 24.14 13.00
C SER A 347 -8.82 22.87 12.14
N LEU A 348 -8.32 21.78 12.73
CA LEU A 348 -8.17 20.50 12.04
C LEU A 348 -9.52 19.90 11.63
N LEU A 349 -10.58 20.14 12.41
CA LEU A 349 -11.93 19.66 12.10
C LEU A 349 -12.59 20.45 10.95
N GLN A 350 -12.26 21.74 10.82
CA GLN A 350 -12.87 22.61 9.79
C GLN A 350 -12.24 22.45 8.40
N LYS A 351 -10.92 22.22 8.31
CA LYS A 351 -10.21 22.13 7.02
C LYS A 351 -10.74 21.05 6.06
N GLY A 352 -11.34 19.98 6.58
CA GLY A 352 -11.88 18.88 5.75
C GLY A 352 -13.29 19.07 5.21
N LEU A 353 -14.00 20.16 5.56
CA LEU A 353 -15.43 20.35 5.26
C LEU A 353 -15.72 21.39 4.17
N ILE A 354 -14.70 21.98 3.54
CA ILE A 354 -14.91 23.04 2.55
C ILE A 354 -15.41 22.41 1.25
N THR A 355 -16.72 22.44 1.05
CA THR A 355 -17.34 22.24 -0.27
C THR A 355 -17.38 23.58 -0.99
N GLU A 356 -16.60 23.74 -2.06
CA GLU A 356 -16.81 24.86 -2.98
C GLU A 356 -18.15 24.70 -3.69
N ASN A 357 -19.16 25.40 -3.19
CA ASN A 357 -20.45 25.47 -3.84
C ASN A 357 -20.36 26.52 -4.95
N ASN A 358 -19.91 26.12 -6.15
CA ASN A 358 -20.03 26.95 -7.36
C ASN A 358 -21.50 26.98 -7.81
N GLY A 359 -22.34 27.63 -7.01
CA GLY A 359 -23.67 28.06 -7.40
C GLY A 359 -23.52 29.29 -8.28
N GLY A 360 -23.72 29.13 -9.59
CA GLY A 360 -23.80 30.23 -10.54
C GLY A 360 -24.93 31.17 -10.16
N THR A 361 -24.58 32.33 -9.59
CA THR A 361 -25.42 33.52 -9.63
C THR A 361 -25.42 34.08 -11.05
N THR A 362 -26.33 33.62 -11.89
CA THR A 362 -26.83 34.44 -13.00
C THR A 362 -27.83 35.44 -12.42
N ASN A 363 -27.33 36.59 -11.97
CA ASN A 363 -28.15 37.80 -11.86
C ASN A 363 -28.51 38.23 -13.28
N ASN A 364 -29.79 38.14 -13.64
CA ASN A 364 -30.39 38.97 -14.68
C ASN A 364 -31.84 39.24 -14.28
N GLU A 365 -32.01 40.18 -13.36
CA GLU A 365 -33.29 40.82 -13.12
C GLU A 365 -33.48 41.97 -14.12
N ASN A 366 -34.62 41.89 -14.80
CA ASN A 366 -35.51 42.99 -15.18
C ASN A 366 -35.07 43.98 -16.27
N GLN A 367 -35.50 43.66 -17.49
CA GLN A 367 -35.78 44.63 -18.53
C GLN A 367 -37.31 44.65 -18.81
N LYS A 368 -37.98 45.65 -18.23
CA LYS A 368 -39.31 46.22 -18.53
C LYS A 368 -39.35 47.57 -17.79
N ASP A 369 -39.76 48.73 -18.28
CA ASP A 369 -40.28 49.23 -19.55
C ASP A 369 -40.13 50.78 -19.46
N ASN A 370 -40.00 51.44 -20.63
CA ASN A 370 -40.45 52.81 -20.96
C ASN A 370 -40.01 54.03 -20.11
N ASN A 371 -39.13 54.86 -20.69
CA ASN A 371 -39.51 56.19 -21.23
C ASN A 371 -38.44 56.74 -22.18
#